data_AF-A0A8J2M577-F1
#
_entry.id   AF-A0A8J2M577-F1
#
_cell.length_a   1.000
_cell.length_b   1.000
_cell.length_c   1.000
_cell.angle_alpha   90.00
_cell.angle_beta   90.00
_cell.angle_gamma   90.00
#
_symmetry.space_group_name_H-M   'P 1'
#
loop_
_entity.id
_entity.type
_entity.pdbx_description
1 polymer ?
#
loop_
_entity_poly.entity_id
_entity_poly.type
_entity_poly.pdbx_seq_one_letter_code
_entity_poly.pdbx_strand_id
1 'polypeptide(L)'
;MRLVCLLRCILAARLIPWTFGLPSSLTSEILQPLTPIVPPHCTKTSVIKSMLSHASGDNLIRITQMNIRIGLQNTACFRLENKTNDRDSLFIDVLNARSYDQGWLHTLTLSQLEHHHPISQQYEFAIPEVRTSCICECDINSDICSARTYSFTHCAYNNNTQSLQENCFRTFHPNQADTGCLPGSQSKLCCEISFTPYQNKSYIAMKLEQPTTFVTFKYVAYDYTAGRWIEKDKNTIRVEIDGQTQWLFLDRWQRLELGVSAGGRASHQLESGMYFASNNPNGKMDDLRQQIINEINENNFEKLGWFRKDALGHFTIRNGKVKIQRMHLGKVENCKDQKSQSFLDAHHYVDFNDPENPERFVLEAPVERIYPWIRSAKVTDGSGRHVVITHSEGTNVEVALQLHEETYSLSFVHDFSKMDDFSGTVIVDFKSNRFFNLTVYNATGIIHGAVKKTIDKSSTDEFHFTTYIGDMRGANKTLIIPLPALIDGGDRMICLYADNDNSSDEKICRIIAFKEVALEINLLENTWKEIDGHCPECNKLTVGGFLSNFNPVNWANDVPYVFQRVHHVVALVHQDVNQRMRNIIKAPKPKNYLLYILM
;
A
#
# COMPACT_ATOMS: atom_id res chain seq x y z
N MET A 1 48.62 -48.79 -51.22
CA MET A 1 47.82 -47.64 -50.71
C MET A 1 46.74 -48.07 -49.71
N ARG A 2 47.11 -48.77 -48.61
CA ARG A 2 46.19 -49.16 -47.50
C ARG A 2 46.94 -49.31 -46.16
N LEU A 3 47.84 -48.37 -45.82
CA LEU A 3 48.63 -48.46 -44.57
C LEU A 3 48.83 -47.12 -43.81
N VAL A 4 48.18 -46.03 -44.22
CA VAL A 4 48.39 -44.70 -43.58
C VAL A 4 47.16 -44.20 -42.80
N CYS A 5 45.97 -44.78 -42.97
CA CYS A 5 44.77 -44.37 -42.22
C CYS A 5 44.52 -45.12 -40.90
N LEU A 6 45.19 -46.24 -40.65
CA LEU A 6 44.98 -47.04 -39.41
C LEU A 6 45.83 -46.58 -38.23
N LEU A 7 46.85 -45.74 -38.45
CA LEU A 7 47.78 -45.29 -37.39
C LEU A 7 47.33 -44.03 -36.64
N ARG A 8 46.29 -43.31 -37.10
CA ARG A 8 45.79 -42.09 -36.43
C ARG A 8 44.66 -42.33 -35.42
N CYS A 9 44.02 -43.50 -35.42
CA CYS A 9 42.95 -43.80 -34.46
C CYS A 9 43.43 -44.47 -33.16
N ILE A 10 44.70 -44.88 -33.06
CA ILE A 10 45.23 -45.63 -31.90
C ILE A 10 45.88 -44.70 -30.85
N LEU A 11 46.15 -43.43 -31.17
CA LEU A 11 46.81 -42.49 -30.24
C LEU A 11 45.86 -41.59 -29.42
N ALA A 12 44.53 -41.67 -29.62
CA ALA A 12 43.57 -40.83 -28.90
C ALA A 12 42.82 -41.53 -27.75
N ALA A 13 43.10 -42.81 -27.46
CA ALA A 13 42.31 -43.60 -26.50
C ALA A 13 43.13 -44.18 -25.32
N ARG A 14 44.30 -43.62 -25.00
CA ARG A 14 45.08 -44.04 -23.82
C ARG A 14 45.74 -42.86 -23.11
N LEU A 15 44.97 -42.08 -22.38
CA LEU A 15 45.42 -41.37 -21.17
C LEU A 15 44.23 -41.20 -20.21
N ILE A 16 43.86 -42.31 -19.56
CA ILE A 16 43.27 -42.30 -18.23
C ILE A 16 44.24 -43.07 -17.34
N PRO A 17 44.69 -42.50 -16.22
CA PRO A 17 44.86 -43.31 -15.04
C PRO A 17 44.02 -42.74 -13.90
N TRP A 18 43.20 -43.64 -13.34
CA TRP A 18 42.63 -43.57 -12.02
C TRP A 18 43.68 -43.23 -10.95
N THR A 19 43.31 -42.39 -10.00
CA THR A 19 43.90 -42.42 -8.65
C THR A 19 42.78 -42.44 -7.61
N PHE A 20 43.00 -43.33 -6.66
CA PHE A 20 42.19 -43.67 -5.49
C PHE A 20 42.03 -42.49 -4.52
N GLY A 21 40.97 -42.53 -3.72
CA GLY A 21 40.60 -41.47 -2.77
C GLY A 21 41.44 -41.39 -1.49
N LEU A 22 41.48 -40.16 -0.94
CA LEU A 22 41.49 -39.70 0.47
C LEU A 22 41.89 -38.20 0.51
N PRO A 23 41.65 -37.47 1.61
CA PRO A 23 40.40 -36.82 2.03
C PRO A 23 40.28 -35.34 1.59
N SER A 24 39.05 -34.84 1.59
CA SER A 24 38.70 -33.43 1.35
C SER A 24 39.05 -32.54 2.55
N SER A 25 40.18 -31.86 2.50
CA SER A 25 40.43 -30.64 3.28
C SER A 25 41.57 -29.86 2.65
N LEU A 26 41.25 -28.81 1.89
CA LEU A 26 42.10 -27.64 1.64
C LEU A 26 41.27 -26.59 0.87
N THR A 27 40.68 -25.70 1.66
CA THR A 27 40.56 -24.25 1.41
C THR A 27 40.26 -23.79 -0.02
N SER A 28 38.98 -23.51 -0.27
CA SER A 28 38.54 -22.54 -1.28
C SER A 28 38.85 -21.12 -0.78
N GLU A 29 40.11 -20.74 -0.77
CA GLU A 29 40.52 -19.34 -0.96
C GLU A 29 40.82 -19.19 -2.46
N ILE A 30 40.63 -18.00 -3.03
CA ILE A 30 40.68 -17.70 -4.48
C ILE A 30 39.34 -17.90 -5.19
N LEU A 31 38.36 -17.08 -4.77
CA LEU A 31 37.45 -16.36 -5.67
C LEU A 31 36.83 -15.22 -4.84
N GLN A 32 37.65 -14.23 -4.49
CA GLN A 32 37.14 -12.96 -3.95
C GLN A 32 36.49 -12.16 -5.09
N PRO A 33 35.38 -11.45 -4.83
CA PRO A 33 34.67 -10.69 -5.85
C PRO A 33 35.54 -9.58 -6.43
N LEU A 34 35.29 -9.22 -7.70
CA LEU A 34 35.98 -8.20 -8.53
C LEU A 34 35.88 -6.75 -8.01
N THR A 35 35.52 -6.55 -6.74
CA THR A 35 35.36 -5.25 -6.09
C THR A 35 36.27 -5.19 -4.87
N PRO A 36 37.07 -4.13 -4.70
CA PRO A 36 37.95 -3.99 -3.55
C PRO A 36 37.10 -3.99 -2.26
N ILE A 37 37.48 -4.85 -1.31
CA ILE A 37 36.89 -4.87 0.03
C ILE A 37 37.31 -3.56 0.72
N VAL A 38 36.34 -2.83 1.23
CA VAL A 38 36.52 -1.54 1.89
C VAL A 38 35.57 -1.49 3.09
N PRO A 39 36.03 -1.09 4.29
CA PRO A 39 35.15 -0.93 5.44
C PRO A 39 34.03 0.11 5.17
N PRO A 40 32.94 0.10 5.95
CA PRO A 40 31.95 1.19 5.92
C PRO A 40 32.51 2.48 6.55
N HIS A 41 31.82 3.61 6.34
CA HIS A 41 32.16 4.87 7.02
C HIS A 41 31.99 4.73 8.54
N CYS A 42 33.03 5.08 9.28
CA CYS A 42 33.04 5.03 10.73
C CYS A 42 32.39 6.30 11.30
N THR A 43 31.18 6.16 11.84
CA THR A 43 30.39 7.30 12.32
C THR A 43 30.93 7.82 13.66
N LYS A 44 31.06 9.14 13.79
CA LYS A 44 31.39 9.79 15.07
C LYS A 44 30.31 9.45 16.11
N THR A 45 30.71 8.80 17.20
CA THR A 45 29.80 8.30 18.24
C THR A 45 30.30 8.71 19.62
N SER A 46 29.40 9.17 20.48
CA SER A 46 29.71 9.45 21.88
C SER A 46 29.80 8.15 22.66
N VAL A 47 30.94 7.90 23.30
CA VAL A 47 31.19 6.68 24.08
C VAL A 47 31.09 6.99 25.57
N ILE A 48 30.23 6.27 26.29
CA ILE A 48 30.09 6.37 27.74
C ILE A 48 30.71 5.14 28.37
N LYS A 49 31.83 5.33 29.07
CA LYS A 49 32.49 4.25 29.83
C LYS A 49 31.79 4.04 31.17
N SER A 50 31.25 2.85 31.39
CA SER A 50 30.67 2.42 32.66
C SER A 50 31.44 1.25 33.28
N MET A 51 31.26 1.05 34.59
CA MET A 51 31.79 -0.10 35.32
C MET A 51 30.63 -0.92 35.85
N LEU A 52 30.69 -2.24 35.70
CA LEU A 52 29.68 -3.15 36.25
C LEU A 52 29.74 -3.20 37.78
N SER A 53 28.59 -3.39 38.41
CA SER A 53 28.50 -3.62 39.84
C SER A 53 28.99 -5.02 40.19
N HIS A 54 29.85 -5.13 41.21
CA HIS A 54 30.38 -6.42 41.68
C HIS A 54 29.64 -6.90 42.92
N ALA A 55 29.41 -8.21 43.01
CA ALA A 55 28.94 -8.84 44.22
C ALA A 55 30.07 -8.89 45.27
N SER A 56 29.70 -8.74 46.54
CA SER A 56 30.66 -8.71 47.66
C SER A 56 31.35 -10.07 47.81
N GLY A 57 32.66 -10.13 47.54
CA GLY A 57 33.47 -11.36 47.70
C GLY A 57 34.37 -11.68 46.50
N ASP A 58 34.08 -11.13 45.32
CA ASP A 58 34.97 -11.25 44.16
C ASP A 58 36.05 -10.15 44.20
N ASN A 59 37.29 -10.55 44.45
CA ASN A 59 38.48 -9.71 44.20
C ASN A 59 38.85 -9.66 42.70
N LEU A 60 37.94 -10.03 41.81
CA LEU A 60 38.18 -10.10 40.36
C LEU A 60 37.63 -8.87 39.63
N ILE A 61 38.58 -8.17 39.00
CA ILE A 61 38.52 -7.37 37.77
C ILE A 61 37.22 -6.61 37.51
N ARG A 62 37.33 -5.28 37.57
CA ARG A 62 36.28 -4.37 37.10
C ARG A 62 36.09 -4.50 35.59
N ILE A 63 35.03 -5.20 35.17
CA ILE A 63 34.65 -5.29 33.76
C ILE A 63 34.19 -3.90 33.32
N THR A 64 34.94 -3.31 32.38
CA THR A 64 34.59 -2.04 31.77
C THR A 64 33.62 -2.28 30.62
N GLN A 65 32.52 -1.54 30.63
CA GLN A 65 31.51 -1.57 29.59
C GLN A 65 31.52 -0.24 28.84
N MET A 66 31.47 -0.30 27.51
CA MET A 66 31.40 0.86 26.64
C MET A 66 29.98 0.97 26.09
N ASN A 67 29.26 2.02 26.48
CA ASN A 67 27.90 2.26 25.98
C ASN A 67 27.93 3.28 24.85
N ILE A 68 27.30 2.95 23.74
CA ILE A 68 27.16 3.78 22.54
C ILE A 68 25.72 3.75 22.06
N ARG A 69 25.35 4.76 21.26
CA ARG A 69 24.07 4.81 20.56
C ARG A 69 24.31 4.71 19.07
N ILE A 70 23.69 3.72 18.42
CA ILE A 70 23.86 3.48 16.99
C ILE A 70 22.53 3.74 16.27
N GLY A 71 22.56 4.61 15.27
CA GLY A 71 21.43 4.89 14.38
C GLY A 71 21.32 3.88 13.24
N LEU A 72 20.12 3.76 12.64
CA LEU A 72 19.89 2.87 11.51
C LEU A 72 20.80 3.23 10.33
N GLN A 73 21.45 2.23 9.71
CA GLN A 73 22.46 2.35 8.64
C GLN A 73 23.80 2.98 9.07
N ASN A 74 24.00 3.29 10.34
CA ASN A 74 25.28 3.83 10.84
C ASN A 74 26.20 2.70 11.32
N THR A 75 27.50 2.99 11.30
CA THR A 75 28.53 2.03 11.73
C THR A 75 29.40 2.61 12.82
N ALA A 76 29.50 1.90 13.95
CA ALA A 76 30.49 2.17 14.97
C ALA A 76 31.77 1.36 14.68
N CYS A 77 32.92 2.01 14.78
CA CYS A 77 34.21 1.36 14.55
C CYS A 77 35.10 1.45 15.78
N PHE A 78 35.79 0.35 16.09
CA PHE A 78 36.68 0.29 17.24
C PHE A 78 37.86 -0.67 17.00
N ARG A 79 38.92 -0.50 17.79
CA ARG A 79 40.10 -1.35 17.82
C ARG A 79 40.35 -1.88 19.22
N LEU A 80 41.00 -3.03 19.28
CA LEU A 80 41.50 -3.63 20.52
C LEU A 80 42.96 -3.21 20.73
N GLU A 81 43.21 -2.39 21.74
CA GLU A 81 44.53 -1.88 22.10
C GLU A 81 45.06 -2.57 23.35
N ASN A 82 46.30 -3.08 23.29
CA ASN A 82 46.91 -3.76 24.41
C ASN A 82 47.42 -2.74 25.45
N LYS A 83 46.94 -2.86 26.70
CA LYS A 83 47.26 -1.97 27.82
C LYS A 83 48.75 -1.96 28.21
N THR A 84 49.55 -2.94 27.77
CA THR A 84 50.97 -3.03 28.16
C THR A 84 51.91 -2.08 27.42
N ASN A 85 51.45 -1.38 26.38
CA ASN A 85 52.30 -0.53 25.52
C ASN A 85 52.37 0.95 25.95
N ASP A 86 51.87 1.32 27.13
CA ASP A 86 51.87 2.71 27.64
C ASP A 86 53.25 3.20 28.15
N ARG A 87 54.33 2.49 27.83
CA ARG A 87 55.71 2.98 27.99
C ARG A 87 56.45 2.79 26.67
N ASP A 88 56.86 3.91 26.09
CA ASP A 88 57.70 4.07 24.90
C ASP A 88 56.97 4.20 23.55
N SER A 89 56.01 5.12 23.49
CA SER A 89 55.51 5.66 22.22
C SER A 89 56.46 6.74 21.68
N LEU A 90 57.46 6.34 20.89
CA LEU A 90 57.99 7.16 19.79
C LEU A 90 58.75 6.35 18.71
N PHE A 91 59.15 5.09 18.94
CA PHE A 91 59.86 4.28 17.93
C PHE A 91 59.67 2.75 18.10
N ILE A 92 58.48 2.19 17.89
CA ILE A 92 58.34 0.76 17.53
C ILE A 92 57.28 0.62 16.45
N ASP A 93 57.64 1.06 15.25
CA ASP A 93 57.14 0.44 14.02
C ASP A 93 58.21 -0.56 13.55
N VAL A 94 57.75 -1.69 12.99
CA VAL A 94 58.47 -2.62 12.10
C VAL A 94 58.78 -4.05 12.61
N LEU A 95 58.88 -4.41 13.91
CA LEU A 95 59.37 -5.78 14.25
C LEU A 95 58.60 -6.67 15.25
N ASN A 96 57.51 -6.24 15.89
CA ASN A 96 56.71 -7.13 16.76
C ASN A 96 55.27 -7.30 16.27
N ALA A 97 55.11 -7.79 15.04
CA ALA A 97 53.84 -8.32 14.56
C ALA A 97 53.77 -9.82 14.88
N ARG A 98 53.03 -10.18 15.95
CA ARG A 98 52.33 -11.47 16.13
C ARG A 98 51.65 -11.53 17.51
N SER A 99 50.63 -10.70 17.69
CA SER A 99 49.42 -11.21 18.34
C SER A 99 48.34 -11.25 17.25
N TYR A 100 47.49 -12.27 17.27
CA TYR A 100 46.68 -12.62 16.11
C TYR A 100 45.63 -11.55 15.72
N ASP A 101 45.35 -10.57 16.60
CA ASP A 101 44.26 -9.59 16.46
C ASP A 101 44.67 -8.11 16.71
N GLN A 102 45.93 -7.83 17.09
CA GLN A 102 46.37 -6.45 17.33
C GLN A 102 46.27 -5.62 16.04
N GLY A 103 45.48 -4.56 16.08
CA GLY A 103 45.33 -3.61 14.98
C GLY A 103 44.18 -3.89 14.03
N TRP A 104 43.36 -4.92 14.27
CA TRP A 104 42.14 -5.13 13.49
C TRP A 104 41.13 -4.01 13.73
N LEU A 105 40.48 -3.57 12.66
CA LEU A 105 39.37 -2.63 12.70
C LEU A 105 38.07 -3.42 12.80
N HIS A 106 37.43 -3.37 13.97
CA HIS A 106 36.12 -3.96 14.20
C HIS A 106 35.05 -2.94 13.82
N THR A 107 34.03 -3.41 13.11
CA THR A 107 32.92 -2.58 12.65
C THR A 107 31.61 -3.22 13.06
N LEU A 108 30.69 -2.41 13.60
CA LEU A 108 29.35 -2.81 14.00
C LEU A 108 28.35 -1.88 13.33
N THR A 109 27.68 -2.38 12.28
CA THR A 109 26.65 -1.65 11.54
C THR A 109 25.27 -2.08 11.98
N LEU A 110 24.40 -1.13 12.35
CA LEU A 110 22.96 -1.40 12.46
C LEU A 110 22.36 -1.42 11.04
N SER A 111 22.19 -2.60 10.46
CA SER A 111 21.87 -2.74 9.04
C SER A 111 20.37 -2.63 8.76
N GLN A 112 19.53 -3.17 9.65
CA GLN A 112 18.08 -3.22 9.46
C GLN A 112 17.33 -3.04 10.80
N LEU A 113 16.17 -2.41 10.69
CA LEU A 113 15.13 -2.36 11.71
C LEU A 113 13.85 -2.91 11.07
N GLU A 114 13.26 -3.93 11.69
CA GLU A 114 12.12 -4.66 11.16
C GLU A 114 11.01 -4.79 12.19
N HIS A 115 9.77 -4.56 11.75
CA HIS A 115 8.57 -4.94 12.49
C HIS A 115 7.95 -6.19 11.90
N HIS A 116 7.71 -7.19 12.74
CA HIS A 116 7.11 -8.45 12.37
C HIS A 116 5.68 -8.45 12.89
N HIS A 117 4.73 -8.08 12.03
CA HIS A 117 3.31 -8.02 12.35
C HIS A 117 2.70 -9.41 12.18
N PRO A 118 2.08 -10.01 13.21
CA PRO A 118 1.34 -11.25 13.04
C PRO A 118 0.02 -10.99 12.31
N ILE A 119 -0.36 -11.93 11.45
CA ILE A 119 -1.61 -11.92 10.70
C ILE A 119 -2.66 -12.69 11.51
N SER A 120 -3.70 -12.00 11.99
CA SER A 120 -4.78 -12.60 12.80
C SER A 120 -5.97 -13.07 11.97
N GLN A 121 -6.21 -12.45 10.82
CA GLN A 121 -7.28 -12.80 9.88
C GLN A 121 -6.74 -12.76 8.46
N GLN A 122 -7.22 -13.67 7.61
CA GLN A 122 -6.86 -13.71 6.19
C GLN A 122 -8.05 -14.21 5.36
N TYR A 123 -8.31 -13.57 4.22
CA TYR A 123 -9.23 -14.08 3.20
C TYR A 123 -8.88 -13.57 1.80
N GLU A 124 -9.24 -14.34 0.77
CA GLU A 124 -9.04 -13.94 -0.64
C GLU A 124 -10.32 -13.27 -1.16
N PHE A 125 -10.16 -12.18 -1.91
CA PHE A 125 -11.26 -11.43 -2.52
C PHE A 125 -10.89 -10.95 -3.92
N ALA A 126 -11.89 -10.53 -4.69
CA ALA A 126 -11.69 -9.92 -5.99
C ALA A 126 -12.57 -8.66 -6.13
N ILE A 127 -12.23 -7.82 -7.11
CA ILE A 127 -13.13 -6.76 -7.57
C ILE A 127 -14.12 -7.39 -8.54
N PRO A 128 -15.43 -7.33 -8.29
CA PRO A 128 -16.41 -7.90 -9.20
C PRO A 128 -16.71 -6.95 -10.35
N GLU A 129 -16.81 -7.52 -11.53
CA GLU A 129 -17.51 -6.97 -12.68
C GLU A 129 -18.98 -7.37 -12.59
N VAL A 130 -19.87 -6.38 -12.66
CA VAL A 130 -21.31 -6.52 -12.47
C VAL A 130 -21.98 -6.35 -13.81
N ARG A 131 -22.84 -7.31 -14.15
CA ARG A 131 -23.71 -7.22 -15.31
C ARG A 131 -25.15 -7.39 -14.87
N THR A 132 -25.97 -6.42 -15.23
CA THR A 132 -27.41 -6.40 -14.91
C THR A 132 -28.22 -6.55 -16.19
N SER A 133 -29.22 -7.42 -16.16
CA SER A 133 -30.21 -7.60 -17.23
C SER A 133 -31.60 -7.59 -16.61
N CYS A 134 -32.49 -6.76 -17.13
CA CYS A 134 -33.84 -6.59 -16.58
C CYS A 134 -34.91 -6.90 -17.62
N ILE A 135 -36.07 -7.35 -17.16
CA ILE A 135 -37.29 -7.53 -17.95
C ILE A 135 -38.45 -6.86 -17.25
N CYS A 136 -39.35 -6.26 -18.02
CA CYS A 136 -40.55 -5.61 -17.51
C CYS A 136 -41.82 -6.34 -17.98
N GLU A 137 -42.79 -6.46 -17.08
CA GLU A 137 -44.09 -7.08 -17.36
C GLU A 137 -45.22 -6.16 -16.93
N CYS A 138 -46.15 -5.88 -17.86
CA CYS A 138 -47.33 -5.07 -17.60
C CYS A 138 -48.43 -5.85 -16.86
N ASP A 139 -48.51 -7.17 -17.01
CA ASP A 139 -49.52 -7.99 -16.33
C ASP A 139 -49.10 -8.36 -14.90
N ILE A 140 -49.86 -7.85 -13.92
CA ILE A 140 -49.67 -8.14 -12.50
C ILE A 140 -49.90 -9.63 -12.17
N ASN A 141 -50.64 -10.37 -12.99
CA ASN A 141 -50.89 -11.80 -12.74
C ASN A 141 -49.96 -12.74 -13.51
N SER A 142 -49.02 -12.19 -14.29
CA SER A 142 -48.04 -12.99 -15.02
C SER A 142 -47.08 -13.71 -14.07
N ASP A 143 -46.86 -15.00 -14.32
CA ASP A 143 -45.88 -15.83 -13.61
C ASP A 143 -44.44 -15.59 -14.10
N ILE A 144 -44.26 -14.93 -15.25
CA ILE A 144 -42.94 -14.69 -15.87
C ILE A 144 -42.07 -13.83 -14.94
N CYS A 145 -42.62 -12.69 -14.50
CA CYS A 145 -41.98 -11.79 -13.54
C CYS A 145 -42.76 -11.78 -12.22
N SER A 146 -42.39 -12.70 -11.32
CA SER A 146 -43.06 -12.86 -10.03
C SER A 146 -42.08 -12.88 -8.86
N ALA A 147 -42.58 -12.56 -7.67
CA ALA A 147 -41.81 -12.67 -6.44
C ALA A 147 -41.29 -14.10 -6.22
N ARG A 148 -42.02 -15.13 -6.66
CA ARG A 148 -41.61 -16.53 -6.53
C ARG A 148 -40.38 -16.86 -7.37
N THR A 149 -40.23 -16.25 -8.54
CA THR A 149 -39.16 -16.55 -9.49
C THR A 149 -37.96 -15.62 -9.40
N TYR A 150 -38.12 -14.40 -8.87
CA TYR A 150 -37.08 -13.37 -8.82
C TYR A 150 -36.76 -12.80 -7.44
N SER A 151 -37.58 -13.02 -6.40
CA SER A 151 -37.27 -12.51 -5.06
C SER A 151 -36.36 -13.46 -4.29
N PHE A 152 -35.25 -12.93 -3.76
CA PHE A 152 -34.33 -13.65 -2.86
C PHE A 152 -33.79 -14.99 -3.42
N THR A 153 -33.55 -15.08 -4.73
CA THR A 153 -33.15 -16.34 -5.38
C THR A 153 -31.97 -16.16 -6.35
N HIS A 154 -31.36 -17.28 -6.75
CA HIS A 154 -30.33 -17.30 -7.80
C HIS A 154 -30.95 -17.37 -9.19
N CYS A 155 -30.15 -17.03 -10.20
CA CYS A 155 -30.54 -17.24 -11.60
C CYS A 155 -30.64 -18.73 -11.92
N ALA A 156 -31.62 -19.10 -12.74
CA ALA A 156 -31.81 -20.48 -13.18
C ALA A 156 -30.99 -20.74 -14.45
N TYR A 157 -29.90 -21.49 -14.35
CA TYR A 157 -29.16 -21.99 -15.52
C TYR A 157 -29.43 -23.48 -15.76
N ASN A 158 -29.67 -23.84 -17.01
CA ASN A 158 -29.69 -25.24 -17.44
C ASN A 158 -28.23 -25.77 -17.52
N ASN A 159 -27.93 -26.75 -16.67
CA ASN A 159 -26.77 -27.65 -16.63
C ASN A 159 -25.55 -27.29 -17.52
N ASN A 160 -24.47 -26.80 -16.88
CA ASN A 160 -23.06 -27.28 -17.03
C ASN A 160 -22.00 -26.37 -16.37
N THR A 161 -22.37 -25.26 -15.71
CA THR A 161 -21.41 -24.37 -15.03
C THR A 161 -21.90 -23.95 -13.63
N GLN A 162 -21.72 -24.83 -12.65
CA GLN A 162 -22.11 -24.58 -11.25
C GLN A 162 -21.48 -23.30 -10.65
N SER A 163 -20.27 -22.92 -11.05
CA SER A 163 -19.59 -21.71 -10.55
C SER A 163 -20.21 -20.39 -11.03
N LEU A 164 -20.90 -20.38 -12.18
CA LEU A 164 -21.62 -19.21 -12.69
C LEU A 164 -23.00 -19.05 -12.03
N GLN A 165 -23.58 -20.15 -11.52
CA GLN A 165 -24.88 -20.13 -10.84
C GLN A 165 -24.83 -19.43 -9.48
N GLU A 166 -23.74 -19.60 -8.73
CA GLU A 166 -23.62 -19.07 -7.35
C GLU A 166 -23.44 -17.55 -7.30
N ASN A 167 -23.00 -16.93 -8.41
CA ASN A 167 -22.75 -15.50 -8.53
C ASN A 167 -23.79 -14.75 -9.35
N CYS A 168 -24.91 -15.38 -9.68
CA CYS A 168 -26.02 -14.71 -10.34
C CYS A 168 -27.22 -14.67 -9.40
N PHE A 169 -27.72 -13.46 -9.15
CA PHE A 169 -28.80 -13.18 -8.22
C PHE A 169 -29.97 -12.51 -8.95
N ARG A 170 -31.19 -12.89 -8.55
CA ARG A 170 -32.40 -12.27 -9.06
C ARG A 170 -32.91 -11.23 -8.08
N THR A 171 -33.48 -10.16 -8.64
CA THR A 171 -34.14 -9.11 -7.88
C THR A 171 -35.51 -8.80 -8.44
N PHE A 172 -36.48 -8.58 -7.56
CA PHE A 172 -37.86 -8.30 -7.88
C PHE A 172 -38.27 -6.89 -7.41
N HIS A 173 -38.78 -6.09 -8.34
CA HIS A 173 -39.19 -4.70 -8.12
C HIS A 173 -40.67 -4.54 -8.51
N PRO A 174 -41.60 -4.70 -7.55
CA PRO A 174 -43.03 -4.50 -7.80
C PRO A 174 -43.39 -3.01 -7.89
N ASN A 175 -44.65 -2.74 -8.27
CA ASN A 175 -45.28 -1.41 -8.23
C ASN A 175 -44.55 -0.35 -9.06
N GLN A 176 -44.12 -0.72 -10.26
CA GLN A 176 -43.44 0.18 -11.20
C GLN A 176 -44.47 1.01 -11.99
N ALA A 177 -43.98 2.09 -12.61
CA ALA A 177 -44.81 2.99 -13.42
C ALA A 177 -45.48 2.25 -14.59
N ASP A 178 -46.65 2.72 -15.02
CA ASP A 178 -47.44 2.15 -16.12
C ASP A 178 -46.97 2.61 -17.51
N THR A 179 -45.78 3.21 -17.59
CA THR A 179 -45.24 3.73 -18.84
C THR A 179 -44.99 2.59 -19.84
N GLY A 180 -45.72 2.62 -20.96
CA GLY A 180 -45.74 1.55 -21.97
C GLY A 180 -46.83 0.49 -21.77
N CYS A 181 -47.58 0.55 -20.66
CA CYS A 181 -48.69 -0.37 -20.34
C CYS A 181 -50.06 0.31 -20.47
N LEU A 182 -51.14 -0.41 -20.16
CA LEU A 182 -52.49 0.17 -20.09
C LEU A 182 -52.58 1.14 -18.90
N PRO A 183 -53.21 2.32 -19.06
CA PRO A 183 -53.33 3.31 -17.98
C PRO A 183 -54.00 2.70 -16.75
N GLY A 184 -53.40 2.87 -15.57
CA GLY A 184 -53.92 2.33 -14.31
C GLY A 184 -53.49 0.89 -14.00
N SER A 185 -52.71 0.25 -14.87
CA SER A 185 -51.96 -0.97 -14.51
C SER A 185 -50.74 -0.61 -13.64
N GLN A 186 -50.17 -1.57 -12.93
CA GLN A 186 -48.85 -1.43 -12.30
C GLN A 186 -47.93 -2.44 -12.94
N SER A 187 -46.80 -1.98 -13.50
CA SER A 187 -45.83 -2.90 -14.08
C SER A 187 -44.94 -3.50 -12.99
N LYS A 188 -44.24 -4.58 -13.34
CA LYS A 188 -43.24 -5.23 -12.49
C LYS A 188 -41.93 -5.32 -13.24
N LEU A 189 -40.83 -5.10 -12.54
CA LEU A 189 -39.48 -5.22 -13.08
C LEU A 189 -38.77 -6.38 -12.38
N CYS A 190 -38.18 -7.25 -13.17
CA CYS A 190 -37.43 -8.42 -12.71
C CYS A 190 -36.04 -8.36 -13.31
N CYS A 191 -35.00 -8.46 -12.50
CA CYS A 191 -33.62 -8.36 -12.97
C CYS A 191 -32.76 -9.52 -12.52
N GLU A 192 -31.83 -9.92 -13.37
CA GLU A 192 -30.74 -10.84 -13.12
C GLU A 192 -29.43 -10.04 -13.04
N ILE A 193 -28.66 -10.25 -11.97
CA ILE A 193 -27.40 -9.55 -11.70
C ILE A 193 -26.32 -10.59 -11.50
N SER A 194 -25.35 -10.61 -12.40
CA SER A 194 -24.22 -11.54 -12.37
C SER A 194 -22.93 -10.84 -11.98
N PHE A 195 -22.13 -11.50 -11.14
CA PHE A 195 -20.85 -11.01 -10.63
C PHE A 195 -19.71 -11.92 -11.13
N THR A 196 -18.71 -11.34 -11.80
CA THR A 196 -17.53 -12.06 -12.28
C THR A 196 -16.24 -11.39 -11.79
N PRO A 197 -15.15 -12.12 -11.48
CA PRO A 197 -13.89 -11.48 -11.10
C PRO A 197 -13.33 -10.62 -12.24
N TYR A 198 -13.16 -9.33 -12.01
CA TYR A 198 -12.64 -8.40 -13.01
C TYR A 198 -11.20 -8.76 -13.38
N GLN A 199 -10.95 -8.97 -14.68
CA GLN A 199 -9.64 -9.36 -15.22
C GLN A 199 -9.02 -10.63 -14.59
N ASN A 200 -9.82 -11.50 -13.95
CA ASN A 200 -9.34 -12.65 -13.16
C ASN A 200 -8.29 -12.28 -12.09
N LYS A 201 -8.28 -11.03 -11.62
CA LYS A 201 -7.38 -10.58 -10.55
C LYS A 201 -7.98 -10.92 -9.19
N SER A 202 -7.14 -11.38 -8.27
CA SER A 202 -7.51 -11.57 -6.87
C SER A 202 -6.50 -10.95 -5.93
N TYR A 203 -6.95 -10.71 -4.71
CA TYR A 203 -6.24 -10.02 -3.65
C TYR A 203 -6.39 -10.81 -2.37
N ILE A 204 -5.40 -10.71 -1.49
CA ILE A 204 -5.42 -11.31 -0.16
C ILE A 204 -5.53 -10.18 0.86
N ALA A 205 -6.63 -10.18 1.59
CA ALA A 205 -6.85 -9.29 2.73
C ALA A 205 -6.25 -9.92 3.99
N MET A 206 -5.56 -9.13 4.79
CA MET A 206 -4.89 -9.56 6.03
C MET A 206 -5.11 -8.54 7.13
N LYS A 207 -5.46 -9.01 8.33
CA LYS A 207 -5.48 -8.17 9.53
C LYS A 207 -4.12 -8.22 10.21
N LEU A 208 -3.44 -7.09 10.28
CA LEU A 208 -2.16 -6.94 10.96
C LEU A 208 -2.39 -6.49 12.40
N GLU A 209 -1.80 -7.22 13.34
CA GLU A 209 -1.82 -6.88 14.75
C GLU A 209 -0.54 -6.13 15.16
N GLN A 210 -0.39 -5.87 16.46
CA GLN A 210 0.80 -5.21 17.00
C GLN A 210 2.07 -6.01 16.66
N PRO A 211 3.14 -5.36 16.17
CA PRO A 211 4.35 -6.06 15.76
C PRO A 211 5.27 -6.39 16.94
N THR A 212 6.20 -7.29 16.66
CA THR A 212 7.47 -7.41 17.39
C THR A 212 8.61 -6.76 16.61
N THR A 213 9.52 -6.11 17.33
CA THR A 213 10.60 -5.29 16.78
C THR A 213 11.92 -6.03 16.82
N PHE A 214 12.55 -6.16 15.65
CA PHE A 214 13.86 -6.76 15.50
C PHE A 214 14.85 -5.79 14.89
N VAL A 215 16.09 -5.86 15.36
CA VAL A 215 17.22 -5.17 14.76
C VAL A 215 18.24 -6.17 14.27
N THR A 216 18.84 -5.89 13.13
CA THR A 216 19.91 -6.71 12.56
C THR A 216 21.20 -5.91 12.59
N PHE A 217 22.21 -6.45 13.26
CA PHE A 217 23.56 -5.93 13.25
C PHE A 217 24.43 -6.75 12.31
N LYS A 218 25.30 -6.06 11.57
CA LYS A 218 26.37 -6.66 10.79
C LYS A 218 27.69 -6.33 11.46
N TYR A 219 28.36 -7.35 11.99
CA TYR A 219 29.70 -7.24 12.55
C TYR A 219 30.73 -7.72 11.52
N VAL A 220 31.78 -6.94 11.32
CA VAL A 220 32.91 -7.31 10.44
C VAL A 220 34.22 -6.84 11.05
N ALA A 221 35.24 -7.69 11.05
CA ALA A 221 36.60 -7.36 11.42
C ALA A 221 37.49 -7.27 10.18
N TYR A 222 38.23 -6.17 10.06
CA TYR A 222 39.11 -5.87 8.93
C TYR A 222 40.57 -5.78 9.36
N ASP A 223 41.44 -6.29 8.51
CA ASP A 223 42.90 -6.18 8.65
C ASP A 223 43.46 -5.41 7.45
N TYR A 224 44.38 -4.47 7.70
CA TYR A 224 45.02 -3.67 6.66
C TYR A 224 46.43 -4.19 6.40
N THR A 225 46.59 -4.99 5.35
CA THR A 225 47.89 -5.60 5.00
C THR A 225 48.23 -5.34 3.54
N ALA A 226 49.49 -4.98 3.27
CA ALA A 226 50.00 -4.71 1.92
C ALA A 226 49.14 -3.70 1.12
N GLY A 227 48.69 -2.63 1.78
CA GLY A 227 47.96 -1.53 1.13
C GLY A 227 46.48 -1.81 0.83
N ARG A 228 45.93 -2.95 1.29
CA ARG A 228 44.54 -3.35 1.06
C ARG A 228 43.86 -3.82 2.34
N TRP A 229 42.54 -3.63 2.39
CA TRP A 229 41.70 -4.18 3.45
C TRP A 229 41.33 -5.63 3.14
N ILE A 230 41.39 -6.48 4.17
CA ILE A 230 41.00 -7.89 4.11
C ILE A 230 39.99 -8.15 5.23
N GLU A 231 38.85 -8.77 4.88
CA GLU A 231 37.86 -9.23 5.85
C GLU A 231 38.38 -10.49 6.56
N LYS A 232 38.44 -10.46 7.90
CA LYS A 232 38.94 -11.57 8.74
C LYS A 232 37.83 -12.33 9.45
N ASP A 233 36.84 -11.60 9.95
CA ASP A 233 35.66 -12.18 10.61
C ASP A 233 34.41 -11.42 10.21
N LYS A 234 33.27 -12.11 10.19
CA LYS A 234 31.99 -11.56 9.81
C LYS A 234 30.86 -12.33 10.46
N ASN A 235 29.95 -11.59 11.09
CA ASN A 235 28.77 -12.13 11.75
C ASN A 235 27.55 -11.25 11.46
N THR A 236 26.36 -11.85 11.40
CA THR A 236 25.09 -11.12 11.30
C THR A 236 24.21 -11.56 12.44
N ILE A 237 23.84 -10.61 13.29
CA ILE A 237 23.19 -10.86 14.56
C ILE A 237 21.82 -10.19 14.51
N ARG A 238 20.77 -10.95 14.77
CA ARG A 238 19.41 -10.44 14.84
C ARG A 238 18.94 -10.49 16.29
N VAL A 239 18.42 -9.37 16.79
CA VAL A 239 18.06 -9.19 18.20
C VAL A 239 16.65 -8.62 18.30
N GLU A 240 15.84 -9.18 19.19
CA GLU A 240 14.54 -8.62 19.58
C GLU A 240 14.73 -7.52 20.61
N ILE A 241 14.07 -6.36 20.43
CA ILE A 241 14.31 -5.16 21.25
C ILE A 241 13.09 -4.67 22.04
N ASP A 242 11.95 -5.37 22.00
CA ASP A 242 10.76 -5.00 22.77
C ASP A 242 10.86 -5.37 24.27
N GLY A 243 11.85 -6.19 24.63
CA GLY A 243 12.03 -6.75 25.98
C GLY A 243 13.22 -6.19 26.75
N GLN A 244 13.82 -7.05 27.58
CA GLN A 244 15.05 -6.73 28.32
C GLN A 244 16.28 -6.71 27.41
N THR A 245 17.37 -6.11 27.90
CA THR A 245 18.67 -6.13 27.23
C THR A 245 19.08 -7.56 26.88
N GLN A 246 19.34 -7.80 25.60
CA GLN A 246 19.80 -9.09 25.10
C GLN A 246 21.33 -9.07 24.97
N TRP A 247 22.01 -10.10 25.46
CA TRP A 247 23.47 -10.23 25.46
C TRP A 247 23.92 -11.39 24.56
N LEU A 248 24.84 -11.11 23.63
CA LEU A 248 25.31 -12.04 22.60
C LEU A 248 26.79 -11.78 22.28
N PHE A 249 27.57 -12.84 22.00
CA PHE A 249 28.95 -12.67 21.54
C PHE A 249 29.04 -12.22 20.06
N LEU A 250 29.87 -11.22 19.79
CA LEU A 250 30.08 -10.67 18.45
C LEU A 250 31.05 -11.49 17.61
N ASP A 251 32.20 -11.82 18.22
CA ASP A 251 33.37 -12.37 17.56
C ASP A 251 33.44 -13.88 17.70
N ARG A 252 34.15 -14.53 16.78
CA ARG A 252 34.36 -15.98 16.81
C ARG A 252 35.04 -16.48 18.10
N TRP A 253 35.83 -15.64 18.77
CA TRP A 253 36.55 -16.03 19.99
C TRP A 253 35.79 -15.74 21.28
N GLN A 254 34.55 -15.23 21.20
CA GLN A 254 33.71 -14.94 22.36
C GLN A 254 34.37 -13.99 23.37
N ARG A 255 35.11 -12.99 22.88
CA ARG A 255 35.78 -11.98 23.71
C ARG A 255 34.97 -10.69 23.82
N LEU A 256 34.22 -10.37 22.78
CA LEU A 256 33.37 -9.19 22.67
C LEU A 256 31.91 -9.58 22.84
N GLU A 257 31.30 -9.12 23.92
CA GLU A 257 29.89 -9.32 24.18
C GLU A 257 29.11 -8.03 23.87
N LEU A 258 28.02 -8.18 23.13
CA LEU A 258 27.10 -7.13 22.72
C LEU A 258 25.81 -7.24 23.54
N GLY A 259 25.57 -6.23 24.37
CA GLY A 259 24.29 -5.94 24.97
C GLY A 259 23.49 -4.97 24.09
N VAL A 260 22.27 -5.33 23.71
CA VAL A 260 21.38 -4.45 22.92
C VAL A 260 20.13 -4.15 23.71
N SER A 261 19.78 -2.87 23.80
CA SER A 261 18.53 -2.40 24.39
C SER A 261 17.92 -1.25 23.60
N ALA A 262 16.60 -1.16 23.58
CA ALA A 262 15.88 0.00 23.06
C ALA A 262 15.41 0.90 24.21
N GLY A 263 15.53 2.22 24.03
CA GLY A 263 15.03 3.21 24.98
C GLY A 263 13.51 3.40 24.95
N GLY A 264 12.79 2.62 24.14
CA GLY A 264 11.35 2.72 23.90
C GLY A 264 10.93 1.99 22.63
N ARG A 265 9.67 2.19 22.21
CA ARG A 265 9.18 1.70 20.91
C ARG A 265 9.91 2.42 19.76
N ALA A 266 9.97 1.79 18.59
CA ALA A 266 10.46 2.42 17.37
C ALA A 266 9.70 3.73 17.08
N SER A 267 10.35 4.68 16.39
CA SER A 267 9.78 5.99 16.05
C SER A 267 8.44 5.90 15.33
N HIS A 268 8.31 4.91 14.44
CA HIS A 268 7.13 4.70 13.63
C HIS A 268 6.62 3.27 13.83
N GLN A 269 5.32 3.09 13.72
CA GLN A 269 4.70 1.79 13.73
C GLN A 269 3.53 1.81 12.76
N LEU A 270 3.42 0.79 11.92
CA LEU A 270 2.25 0.61 11.08
C LEU A 270 1.04 0.30 11.97
N GLU A 271 -0.08 0.95 11.71
CA GLU A 271 -1.28 0.81 12.53
C GLU A 271 -1.85 -0.61 12.42
N SER A 272 -2.35 -1.14 13.54
CA SER A 272 -3.08 -2.40 13.52
C SER A 272 -4.39 -2.22 12.77
N GLY A 273 -4.68 -3.10 11.82
CA GLY A 273 -5.82 -2.92 10.94
C GLY A 273 -5.80 -3.86 9.74
N MET A 274 -6.70 -3.61 8.81
CA MET A 274 -6.82 -4.41 7.60
C MET A 274 -5.98 -3.83 6.46
N TYR A 275 -5.23 -4.71 5.80
CA TYR A 275 -4.40 -4.42 4.65
C TYR A 275 -4.64 -5.47 3.57
N PHE A 276 -4.17 -5.23 2.35
CA PHE A 276 -4.26 -6.23 1.30
C PHE A 276 -3.08 -6.16 0.34
N ALA A 277 -2.84 -7.27 -0.35
CA ALA A 277 -1.84 -7.38 -1.42
C ALA A 277 -2.42 -8.14 -2.61
N SER A 278 -1.89 -7.90 -3.81
CA SER A 278 -2.27 -8.69 -4.99
C SER A 278 -1.82 -10.14 -4.81
N ASN A 279 -2.71 -11.07 -5.18
CA ASN A 279 -2.41 -12.48 -5.15
C ASN A 279 -1.89 -12.93 -6.52
N ASN A 280 -0.57 -13.10 -6.64
CA ASN A 280 0.01 -13.62 -7.87
C ASN A 280 0.10 -15.16 -7.84
N PRO A 281 -0.16 -15.84 -8.97
CA PRO A 281 -0.11 -17.30 -9.06
C PRO A 281 1.27 -17.90 -8.77
N ASN A 282 2.32 -17.08 -8.79
CA ASN A 282 3.69 -17.48 -8.46
C ASN A 282 3.96 -17.55 -6.95
N GLY A 283 2.97 -17.30 -6.10
CA GLY A 283 3.10 -17.31 -4.64
C GLY A 283 3.84 -16.11 -4.04
N LYS A 284 4.38 -15.23 -4.86
CA LYS A 284 4.94 -13.94 -4.44
C LYS A 284 3.81 -12.92 -4.32
N MET A 285 3.49 -12.53 -3.09
CA MET A 285 2.56 -11.42 -2.88
C MET A 285 3.24 -10.10 -3.27
N ASP A 286 2.47 -9.23 -3.92
CA ASP A 286 2.92 -7.87 -4.27
C ASP A 286 2.96 -6.95 -3.04
N ASP A 287 3.36 -5.71 -3.27
CA ASP A 287 3.45 -4.65 -2.28
C ASP A 287 2.12 -4.45 -1.51
N LEU A 288 2.23 -4.30 -0.19
CA LEU A 288 1.10 -4.15 0.73
C LEU A 288 0.39 -2.81 0.52
N ARG A 289 -0.94 -2.80 0.60
CA ARG A 289 -1.79 -1.60 0.47
C ARG A 289 -2.69 -1.44 1.68
N GLN A 290 -2.99 -0.19 2.02
CA GLN A 290 -3.93 0.18 3.07
C GLN A 290 -5.12 0.90 2.45
N GLN A 291 -6.32 0.37 2.70
CA GLN A 291 -7.58 1.00 2.29
C GLN A 291 -8.70 0.43 3.17
N ILE A 292 -9.84 1.11 3.23
CA ILE A 292 -11.00 0.64 3.98
C ILE A 292 -11.53 -0.67 3.37
N ILE A 293 -11.31 -1.77 4.10
CA ILE A 293 -11.67 -3.14 3.70
C ILE A 293 -12.37 -3.83 4.86
N ASN A 294 -13.29 -4.74 4.55
CA ASN A 294 -14.04 -5.51 5.54
C ASN A 294 -13.14 -6.45 6.35
N GLU A 295 -13.41 -6.59 7.64
CA GLU A 295 -12.90 -7.73 8.40
C GLU A 295 -13.56 -9.05 7.95
N ILE A 296 -13.00 -10.20 8.35
CA ILE A 296 -13.52 -11.52 7.96
C ILE A 296 -14.99 -11.73 8.39
N ASN A 297 -15.41 -11.12 9.50
CA ASN A 297 -16.79 -11.23 10.00
C ASN A 297 -17.71 -10.09 9.52
N GLU A 298 -17.16 -9.06 8.88
CA GLU A 298 -17.90 -7.92 8.34
C GLU A 298 -18.36 -8.18 6.89
N ASN A 299 -19.41 -7.51 6.45
CA ASN A 299 -19.91 -7.56 5.08
C ASN A 299 -20.62 -6.25 4.68
N ASN A 300 -19.85 -5.16 4.66
CA ASN A 300 -20.29 -3.84 4.20
C ASN A 300 -19.92 -3.67 2.70
N PHE A 301 -20.88 -3.26 1.88
CA PHE A 301 -20.71 -3.08 0.43
C PHE A 301 -20.02 -1.76 0.04
N GLU A 302 -19.88 -0.81 0.97
CA GLU A 302 -19.13 0.44 0.77
C GLU A 302 -17.61 0.25 0.94
N LYS A 303 -17.18 -0.88 1.52
CA LYS A 303 -15.79 -1.23 1.81
C LYS A 303 -15.31 -2.33 0.88
N LEU A 304 -14.01 -2.44 0.64
CA LEU A 304 -13.45 -3.56 -0.10
C LEU A 304 -13.74 -4.93 0.54
N GLY A 305 -13.64 -6.00 -0.25
CA GLY A 305 -13.61 -7.37 0.26
C GLY A 305 -14.96 -8.01 0.54
N TRP A 306 -16.07 -7.51 -0.01
CA TRP A 306 -17.39 -8.16 0.08
C TRP A 306 -17.57 -9.32 -0.93
N PHE A 307 -16.81 -9.34 -2.04
CA PHE A 307 -16.80 -10.43 -3.03
C PHE A 307 -15.62 -11.36 -2.78
N ARG A 308 -15.87 -12.48 -2.10
CA ARG A 308 -14.83 -13.32 -1.47
C ARG A 308 -14.74 -14.69 -2.09
N LYS A 309 -13.55 -15.26 -2.11
CA LYS A 309 -13.33 -16.64 -2.51
C LYS A 309 -13.65 -17.59 -1.37
N ASP A 310 -14.40 -18.64 -1.66
CA ASP A 310 -14.72 -19.71 -0.73
C ASP A 310 -13.62 -20.78 -0.68
N ALA A 311 -13.82 -21.81 0.14
CA ALA A 311 -12.89 -22.92 0.27
C ALA A 311 -12.82 -23.83 -0.97
N LEU A 312 -13.82 -23.76 -1.86
CA LEU A 312 -13.87 -24.49 -3.14
C LEU A 312 -13.14 -23.72 -4.26
N GLY A 313 -12.74 -22.47 -3.99
CA GLY A 313 -12.06 -21.60 -4.93
C GLY A 313 -13.00 -20.73 -5.77
N HIS A 314 -14.30 -20.72 -5.47
CA HIS A 314 -15.30 -19.90 -6.14
C HIS A 314 -15.46 -18.56 -5.43
N PHE A 315 -15.55 -17.48 -6.18
CA PHE A 315 -15.95 -16.20 -5.61
C PHE A 315 -17.45 -16.22 -5.30
N THR A 316 -17.86 -15.66 -4.17
CA THR A 316 -19.25 -15.63 -3.71
C THR A 316 -19.51 -14.36 -2.90
N ILE A 317 -20.78 -13.99 -2.79
CA ILE A 317 -21.25 -12.87 -1.95
C ILE A 317 -21.96 -13.45 -0.74
N ARG A 318 -21.43 -13.18 0.46
CA ARG A 318 -22.03 -13.68 1.70
C ARG A 318 -23.44 -13.12 1.88
N ASN A 319 -24.42 -14.01 2.07
CA ASN A 319 -25.84 -13.67 2.12
C ASN A 319 -26.34 -12.89 0.88
N GLY A 320 -25.75 -13.15 -0.30
CA GLY A 320 -26.06 -12.45 -1.56
C GLY A 320 -27.55 -12.41 -1.87
N LYS A 321 -28.29 -13.53 -1.76
CA LYS A 321 -29.74 -13.59 -2.00
C LYS A 321 -30.53 -12.45 -1.34
N VAL A 322 -30.21 -12.12 -0.10
CA VAL A 322 -30.91 -11.09 0.69
C VAL A 322 -30.32 -9.70 0.47
N LYS A 323 -28.99 -9.60 0.34
CA LYS A 323 -28.29 -8.32 0.24
C LYS A 323 -28.46 -7.69 -1.15
N ILE A 324 -28.34 -8.48 -2.21
CA ILE A 324 -28.48 -7.99 -3.59
C ILE A 324 -29.88 -7.40 -3.83
N GLN A 325 -30.93 -8.06 -3.35
CA GLN A 325 -32.32 -7.57 -3.44
C GLN A 325 -32.53 -6.21 -2.73
N ARG A 326 -31.71 -5.88 -1.73
CA ARG A 326 -31.81 -4.62 -0.98
C ARG A 326 -30.96 -3.50 -1.57
N MET A 327 -29.81 -3.84 -2.16
CA MET A 327 -28.85 -2.86 -2.68
C MET A 327 -29.08 -2.53 -4.16
N HIS A 328 -29.66 -3.45 -4.92
CA HIS A 328 -30.04 -3.15 -6.30
C HIS A 328 -31.37 -2.40 -6.31
N LEU A 329 -31.37 -1.22 -6.92
CA LEU A 329 -32.56 -0.43 -7.18
C LEU A 329 -32.82 -0.45 -8.68
N GLY A 330 -34.07 -0.72 -9.06
CA GLY A 330 -34.50 -0.75 -10.46
C GLY A 330 -35.75 0.10 -10.66
N LYS A 331 -35.80 0.84 -11.76
CA LYS A 331 -36.94 1.68 -12.14
C LYS A 331 -37.30 1.48 -13.60
N VAL A 332 -38.58 1.33 -13.92
CA VAL A 332 -39.04 1.25 -15.32
C VAL A 332 -39.03 2.63 -15.98
N GLU A 333 -38.48 2.72 -17.19
CA GLU A 333 -38.66 3.88 -18.07
C GLU A 333 -39.79 3.63 -19.06
N ASN A 334 -39.74 2.50 -19.75
CA ASN A 334 -40.79 2.10 -20.67
C ASN A 334 -40.86 0.57 -20.74
N CYS A 335 -41.95 0.01 -20.21
CA CYS A 335 -42.12 -1.44 -20.10
C CYS A 335 -42.29 -2.12 -21.46
N LYS A 336 -42.95 -1.45 -22.42
CA LYS A 336 -43.19 -2.00 -23.76
C LYS A 336 -41.90 -2.13 -24.55
N ASP A 337 -41.04 -1.13 -24.42
CA ASP A 337 -39.71 -1.11 -25.06
C ASP A 337 -38.65 -1.84 -24.24
N GLN A 338 -39.03 -2.44 -23.11
CA GLN A 338 -38.14 -3.13 -22.15
C GLN A 338 -37.00 -2.23 -21.64
N LYS A 339 -37.25 -0.93 -21.47
CA LYS A 339 -36.26 0.03 -20.97
C LYS A 339 -36.41 0.29 -19.48
N SER A 340 -35.30 0.23 -18.76
CA SER A 340 -35.27 0.41 -17.31
C SER A 340 -33.99 1.11 -16.86
N GLN A 341 -34.03 1.75 -15.69
CA GLN A 341 -32.86 2.25 -14.99
C GLN A 341 -32.46 1.29 -13.88
N SER A 342 -31.16 1.06 -13.72
CA SER A 342 -30.59 0.27 -12.63
C SER A 342 -29.58 1.10 -11.87
N PHE A 343 -29.50 0.85 -10.58
CA PHE A 343 -28.54 1.43 -9.66
C PHE A 343 -28.12 0.38 -8.65
N LEU A 344 -26.83 0.28 -8.37
CA LEU A 344 -26.29 -0.62 -7.36
C LEU A 344 -25.71 0.20 -6.21
N ASP A 345 -26.29 0.05 -5.02
CA ASP A 345 -25.84 0.70 -3.80
C ASP A 345 -24.64 -0.05 -3.18
N ALA A 346 -23.49 0.00 -3.87
CA ALA A 346 -22.24 -0.62 -3.48
C ALA A 346 -21.03 0.15 -4.04
N HIS A 347 -19.88 0.01 -3.41
CA HIS A 347 -18.60 0.51 -3.94
C HIS A 347 -17.69 -0.65 -4.35
N HIS A 348 -16.60 -0.29 -5.03
CA HIS A 348 -15.52 -1.19 -5.40
C HIS A 348 -15.92 -2.30 -6.38
N TYR A 349 -16.62 -1.93 -7.46
CA TYR A 349 -17.00 -2.84 -8.55
C TYR A 349 -16.73 -2.23 -9.92
N VAL A 350 -16.86 -3.04 -10.97
CA VAL A 350 -16.83 -2.59 -12.37
C VAL A 350 -18.21 -2.79 -12.97
N ASP A 351 -18.79 -1.76 -13.55
CA ASP A 351 -20.08 -1.84 -14.24
C ASP A 351 -19.86 -2.20 -15.72
N PHE A 352 -20.23 -3.42 -16.10
CA PHE A 352 -20.10 -3.88 -17.48
C PHE A 352 -21.06 -3.13 -18.42
N ASN A 353 -22.18 -2.60 -17.89
CA ASN A 353 -23.19 -1.93 -18.68
C ASN A 353 -22.85 -0.45 -18.96
N ASP A 354 -21.78 0.09 -18.35
CA ASP A 354 -21.28 1.46 -18.58
C ASP A 354 -19.87 1.44 -19.21
N PRO A 355 -19.75 1.29 -20.54
CA PRO A 355 -18.45 1.22 -21.20
C PRO A 355 -17.69 2.55 -21.20
N GLU A 356 -18.35 3.69 -20.93
CA GLU A 356 -17.70 5.00 -20.87
C GLU A 356 -16.96 5.19 -19.54
N ASN A 357 -17.57 4.79 -18.42
CA ASN A 357 -16.97 4.85 -17.09
C ASN A 357 -17.29 3.57 -16.28
N PRO A 358 -16.66 2.44 -16.62
CA PRO A 358 -16.98 1.15 -16.02
C PRO A 358 -16.44 1.02 -14.59
N GLU A 359 -15.30 1.65 -14.27
CA GLU A 359 -14.63 1.47 -12.97
C GLU A 359 -15.30 2.32 -11.87
N ARG A 360 -15.94 1.66 -10.90
CA ARG A 360 -16.49 2.27 -9.68
C ARG A 360 -15.56 2.06 -8.47
N PHE A 361 -14.25 2.06 -8.75
CA PHE A 361 -13.23 1.79 -7.74
C PHE A 361 -11.91 2.46 -8.09
N VAL A 362 -11.17 2.86 -7.06
CA VAL A 362 -9.77 3.30 -7.16
C VAL A 362 -9.00 2.58 -6.06
N LEU A 363 -7.93 1.89 -6.44
CA LEU A 363 -7.04 1.23 -5.48
C LEU A 363 -5.95 2.20 -5.03
N GLU A 364 -5.77 2.32 -3.72
CA GLU A 364 -4.70 3.14 -3.16
C GLU A 364 -3.32 2.60 -3.54
N ALA A 365 -2.33 3.50 -3.55
CA ALA A 365 -0.93 3.16 -3.75
C ALA A 365 -0.41 2.21 -2.64
N PRO A 366 0.70 1.48 -2.87
CA PRO A 366 1.34 0.70 -1.83
C PRO A 366 1.83 1.54 -0.65
N VAL A 367 1.91 0.92 0.53
CA VAL A 367 2.32 1.58 1.77
C VAL A 367 3.74 2.15 1.68
N GLU A 368 4.65 1.53 0.91
CA GLU A 368 6.00 2.05 0.67
C GLU A 368 6.01 3.38 -0.08
N ARG A 369 4.99 3.64 -0.91
CA ARG A 369 4.86 4.92 -1.63
C ARG A 369 4.14 5.98 -0.81
N ILE A 370 3.27 5.55 0.09
CA ILE A 370 2.47 6.43 0.96
C ILE A 370 3.30 6.91 2.16
N TYR A 371 4.10 6.02 2.75
CA TYR A 371 4.84 6.25 3.98
C TYR A 371 6.34 6.24 3.72
N PRO A 372 7.02 7.41 3.71
CA PRO A 372 8.46 7.51 3.44
C PRO A 372 9.36 6.70 4.39
N TRP A 373 8.90 6.48 5.62
CA TRP A 373 9.61 5.72 6.65
C TRP A 373 9.60 4.20 6.39
N ILE A 374 8.78 3.72 5.45
CA ILE A 374 8.70 2.31 5.07
C ILE A 374 9.61 2.07 3.85
N ARG A 375 10.66 1.27 4.03
CA ARG A 375 11.51 0.83 2.93
C ARG A 375 10.89 -0.31 2.13
N SER A 376 10.19 -1.21 2.81
CA SER A 376 9.60 -2.43 2.24
C SER A 376 8.54 -2.97 3.20
N ALA A 377 7.40 -3.40 2.67
CA ALA A 377 6.34 -4.08 3.41
C ALA A 377 5.96 -5.38 2.71
N LYS A 378 6.45 -6.52 3.22
CA LYS A 378 6.31 -7.81 2.54
C LYS A 378 5.74 -8.88 3.45
N VAL A 379 4.87 -9.71 2.89
CA VAL A 379 4.41 -10.94 3.55
C VAL A 379 5.56 -11.95 3.54
N THR A 380 5.85 -12.58 4.68
CA THR A 380 6.96 -13.53 4.79
C THR A 380 6.70 -14.77 3.92
N ASP A 381 7.67 -15.10 3.06
CA ASP A 381 7.63 -16.27 2.19
C ASP A 381 7.43 -17.57 3.01
N GLY A 382 6.57 -18.47 2.50
CA GLY A 382 6.33 -19.79 3.07
C GLY A 382 5.11 -19.89 3.98
N SER A 383 5.16 -19.32 5.19
CA SER A 383 4.05 -19.49 6.16
C SER A 383 2.88 -18.52 5.95
N GLY A 384 3.14 -17.34 5.35
CA GLY A 384 2.12 -16.30 5.17
C GLY A 384 1.50 -15.80 6.48
N ARG A 385 2.16 -16.01 7.64
CA ARG A 385 1.62 -15.66 8.97
C ARG A 385 2.09 -14.32 9.53
N HIS A 386 3.10 -13.73 8.89
CA HIS A 386 3.65 -12.46 9.32
C HIS A 386 3.86 -11.53 8.12
N VAL A 387 3.75 -10.23 8.38
CA VAL A 387 4.20 -9.18 7.49
C VAL A 387 5.41 -8.52 8.10
N VAL A 388 6.48 -8.43 7.33
CA VAL A 388 7.73 -7.78 7.72
C VAL A 388 7.76 -6.39 7.09
N ILE A 389 7.78 -5.38 7.96
CA ILE A 389 7.98 -3.99 7.59
C ILE A 389 9.43 -3.63 7.89
N THR A 390 10.21 -3.39 6.83
CA THR A 390 11.58 -2.87 6.96
C THR A 390 11.53 -1.35 6.97
N HIS A 391 12.10 -0.74 8.01
CA HIS A 391 12.14 0.70 8.16
C HIS A 391 13.25 1.31 7.29
N SER A 392 12.99 2.46 6.68
CA SER A 392 14.02 3.31 6.06
C SER A 392 14.70 4.21 7.09
N GLU A 393 13.98 4.59 8.14
CA GLU A 393 14.39 5.47 9.23
C GLU A 393 13.99 4.89 10.58
N GLY A 394 14.80 5.08 11.62
CA GLY A 394 14.53 4.55 12.94
C GLY A 394 15.29 5.29 14.05
N THR A 395 14.77 5.19 15.28
CA THR A 395 15.45 5.70 16.47
C THR A 395 16.76 4.96 16.73
N ASN A 396 17.70 5.65 17.38
CA ASN A 396 18.96 5.03 17.81
C ASN A 396 18.70 3.89 18.81
N VAL A 397 19.50 2.84 18.69
CA VAL A 397 19.52 1.70 19.61
C VAL A 397 20.67 1.88 20.59
N GLU A 398 20.44 1.53 21.86
CA GLU A 398 21.49 1.54 22.88
C GLU A 398 22.27 0.23 22.82
N VAL A 399 23.59 0.37 22.72
CA VAL A 399 24.52 -0.75 22.57
C VAL A 399 25.55 -0.67 23.68
N ALA A 400 25.71 -1.78 24.40
CA ALA A 400 26.71 -1.98 25.41
C ALA A 400 27.73 -3.01 24.91
N LEU A 401 29.00 -2.61 24.83
CA LEU A 401 30.10 -3.52 24.49
C LEU A 401 30.88 -3.87 25.76
N GLN A 402 30.95 -5.16 26.06
CA GLN A 402 31.77 -5.70 27.14
C GLN A 402 32.92 -6.50 26.54
N LEU A 403 34.12 -6.25 27.07
CA LEU A 403 35.33 -6.97 26.69
C LEU A 403 35.71 -7.90 27.84
N HIS A 404 35.68 -9.21 27.57
CA HIS A 404 36.04 -10.26 28.52
C HIS A 404 37.53 -10.62 28.41
N GLU A 405 38.39 -9.60 28.31
CA GLU A 405 39.84 -9.77 28.24
C GLU A 405 40.55 -8.59 28.92
N GLU A 406 41.42 -8.88 29.89
CA GLU A 406 42.04 -7.86 30.75
C GLU A 406 43.15 -7.07 30.08
N THR A 407 43.87 -7.71 29.16
CA THR A 407 45.05 -7.18 28.48
C THR A 407 44.69 -6.11 27.46
N TYR A 408 43.47 -6.09 26.97
CA TYR A 408 43.03 -5.16 25.92
C TYR A 408 42.09 -4.07 26.45
N SER A 409 42.01 -3.00 25.68
CA SER A 409 41.11 -1.86 25.85
C SER A 409 40.46 -1.53 24.51
N LEU A 410 39.25 -0.95 24.56
CA LEU A 410 38.51 -0.55 23.37
C LEU A 410 38.79 0.91 23.05
N SER A 411 39.34 1.19 21.87
CA SER A 411 39.45 2.53 21.31
C SER A 411 38.50 2.70 20.12
N PHE A 412 37.70 3.76 20.14
CA PHE A 412 36.75 4.05 19.07
C PHE A 412 37.37 5.00 18.05
N VAL A 413 37.13 4.73 16.78
CA VAL A 413 37.63 5.53 15.66
C VAL A 413 36.46 5.99 14.79
N HIS A 414 36.59 7.17 14.20
CA HIS A 414 35.61 7.69 13.27
C HIS A 414 36.31 8.34 12.08
N ASP A 415 35.60 8.38 10.96
CA ASP A 415 36.01 9.08 9.76
C ASP A 415 35.51 10.53 9.79
N PHE A 416 36.08 11.38 8.93
CA PHE A 416 35.59 12.74 8.74
C PHE A 416 34.32 12.75 7.86
N SER A 417 33.49 13.77 8.05
CA SER A 417 32.31 13.99 7.22
C SER A 417 32.63 14.96 6.09
N LYS A 418 32.03 14.76 4.92
CA LYS A 418 32.22 15.63 3.76
C LYS A 418 30.93 15.78 2.98
N MET A 419 30.74 16.93 2.35
CA MET A 419 29.68 17.17 1.36
C MET A 419 30.16 18.23 0.37
N ASP A 420 29.96 18.00 -0.93
CA ASP A 420 30.32 19.01 -1.94
C ASP A 420 29.16 19.98 -2.22
N ASP A 421 27.94 19.48 -2.34
CA ASP A 421 26.75 20.29 -2.64
C ASP A 421 25.44 19.56 -2.30
N PHE A 422 24.30 20.25 -2.37
CA PHE A 422 22.97 19.65 -2.27
C PHE A 422 21.93 20.33 -3.15
N SER A 423 20.81 19.66 -3.40
CA SER A 423 19.60 20.22 -4.01
C SER A 423 18.37 19.63 -3.33
N GLY A 424 17.19 20.22 -3.56
CA GLY A 424 15.97 19.63 -3.04
C GLY A 424 14.75 20.53 -3.16
N THR A 425 13.62 20.02 -2.68
CA THR A 425 12.33 20.73 -2.65
C THR A 425 11.59 20.41 -1.36
N VAL A 426 10.92 21.40 -0.77
CA VAL A 426 9.98 21.18 0.33
C VAL A 426 8.63 20.84 -0.28
N ILE A 427 8.06 19.71 0.12
CA ILE A 427 6.82 19.18 -0.43
C ILE A 427 5.82 18.95 0.69
N VAL A 428 4.59 19.42 0.47
CA VAL A 428 3.39 18.94 1.15
C VAL A 428 2.62 18.11 0.12
N ASP A 429 2.54 16.80 0.34
CA ASP A 429 1.87 15.90 -0.59
C ASP A 429 0.34 15.88 -0.40
N PHE A 430 -0.35 15.16 -1.28
CA PHE A 430 -1.82 15.03 -1.28
C PHE A 430 -2.38 14.33 -0.03
N LYS A 431 -1.52 13.73 0.82
CA LYS A 431 -1.86 13.12 2.11
C LYS A 431 -1.41 13.98 3.29
N SER A 432 -1.02 15.23 3.07
CA SER A 432 -0.49 16.15 4.09
C SER A 432 0.84 15.73 4.72
N ASN A 433 1.60 14.82 4.11
CA ASN A 433 2.97 14.57 4.56
C ASN A 433 3.84 15.78 4.17
N ARG A 434 4.52 16.35 5.16
CA ARG A 434 5.42 17.50 4.99
C ARG A 434 6.87 17.03 5.12
N PHE A 435 7.63 17.17 4.05
CA PHE A 435 9.02 16.72 4.02
C PHE A 435 9.88 17.55 3.07
N PHE A 436 11.18 17.53 3.32
CA PHE A 436 12.21 18.04 2.43
C PHE A 436 12.82 16.87 1.66
N ASN A 437 12.57 16.85 0.35
CA ASN A 437 13.18 15.91 -0.57
C ASN A 437 14.59 16.40 -0.90
N LEU A 438 15.58 15.89 -0.16
CA LEU A 438 16.98 16.32 -0.20
C LEU A 438 17.80 15.38 -1.06
N THR A 439 18.53 15.91 -2.03
CA THR A 439 19.60 15.20 -2.74
C THR A 439 20.94 15.83 -2.37
N VAL A 440 21.83 15.03 -1.79
CA VAL A 440 23.21 15.43 -1.46
C VAL A 440 24.18 14.87 -2.49
N TYR A 441 25.23 15.64 -2.80
CA TYR A 441 26.23 15.31 -3.81
C TYR A 441 27.61 15.11 -3.19
N ASN A 442 28.26 14.01 -3.59
CA ASN A 442 29.59 13.59 -3.14
C ASN A 442 29.77 13.67 -1.61
N ALA A 443 28.79 13.13 -0.89
CA ALA A 443 28.69 13.32 0.55
C ALA A 443 28.94 12.01 1.33
N THR A 444 29.50 12.13 2.54
CA THR A 444 29.85 11.04 3.47
C THR A 444 29.69 11.48 4.92
N GLY A 445 29.26 10.58 5.80
CA GLY A 445 29.21 10.81 7.24
C GLY A 445 28.00 11.61 7.71
N ILE A 446 28.21 12.48 8.69
CA ILE A 446 27.16 13.23 9.40
C ILE A 446 27.00 14.61 8.74
N ILE A 447 25.76 14.95 8.37
CA ILE A 447 25.42 16.25 7.80
C ILE A 447 24.35 16.91 8.65
N HIS A 448 24.63 18.12 9.07
CA HIS A 448 23.72 18.97 9.81
C HIS A 448 23.01 19.94 8.88
N GLY A 449 21.72 20.12 9.10
CA GLY A 449 20.87 21.04 8.37
C GLY A 449 20.17 22.03 9.27
N ALA A 450 20.06 23.27 8.81
CA ALA A 450 19.28 24.32 9.44
C ALA A 450 18.30 24.90 8.41
N VAL A 451 17.01 24.87 8.74
CA VAL A 451 15.94 25.51 7.98
C VAL A 451 15.72 26.91 8.56
N LYS A 452 15.87 27.91 7.71
CA LYS A 452 15.69 29.32 8.06
C LYS A 452 14.23 29.72 7.97
N LYS A 453 13.86 30.77 8.71
CA LYS A 453 12.51 31.38 8.66
C LYS A 453 12.15 31.98 7.31
N THR A 454 13.13 32.53 6.59
CA THR A 454 12.91 33.22 5.31
C THR A 454 13.94 32.79 4.28
N ILE A 455 13.92 33.40 3.09
CA ILE A 455 14.97 33.23 2.07
C ILE A 455 16.29 33.92 2.46
N ASP A 456 16.29 34.79 3.47
CA ASP A 456 17.49 35.51 3.89
C ASP A 456 18.41 34.63 4.72
N LYS A 457 19.69 34.57 4.33
CA LYS A 457 20.74 33.79 5.02
C LYS A 457 20.91 34.20 6.49
N SER A 458 20.67 35.47 6.81
CA SER A 458 20.78 36.04 8.16
C SER A 458 19.54 35.82 9.03
N SER A 459 18.46 35.25 8.49
CA SER A 459 17.26 34.99 9.27
C SER A 459 17.48 33.90 10.33
N THR A 460 16.59 33.87 11.31
CA THR A 460 16.64 32.92 12.43
C THR A 460 16.43 31.49 11.94
N ASP A 461 17.15 30.55 12.55
CA ASP A 461 16.91 29.13 12.34
C ASP A 461 15.60 28.74 13.01
N GLU A 462 14.71 28.08 12.26
CA GLU A 462 13.40 27.61 12.72
C GLU A 462 13.42 26.12 13.08
N PHE A 463 14.23 25.34 12.37
CA PHE A 463 14.34 23.91 12.58
C PHE A 463 15.75 23.42 12.26
N HIS A 464 16.24 22.48 13.06
CA HIS A 464 17.52 21.81 12.86
C HIS A 464 17.29 20.31 12.68
N PHE A 465 18.02 19.71 11.74
CA PHE A 465 18.00 18.28 11.52
C PHE A 465 19.42 17.75 11.29
N THR A 466 19.61 16.46 11.50
CA THR A 466 20.87 15.77 11.22
C THR A 466 20.55 14.54 10.40
N THR A 467 21.30 14.32 9.32
CA THR A 467 21.19 13.14 8.48
C THR A 467 22.53 12.42 8.35
N TYR A 468 22.49 11.14 7.99
CA TYR A 468 23.64 10.25 7.98
C TYR A 468 23.80 9.58 6.61
N ILE A 469 25.04 9.53 6.13
CA ILE A 469 25.43 8.86 4.89
C ILE A 469 26.50 7.83 5.22
N GLY A 470 26.09 6.57 5.32
CA GLY A 470 26.98 5.45 5.64
C GLY A 470 27.92 5.00 4.52
N ASP A 471 27.84 5.60 3.33
CA ASP A 471 28.73 5.29 2.21
C ASP A 471 30.14 5.84 2.48
N MET A 472 31.17 4.99 2.36
CA MET A 472 32.55 5.41 2.62
C MET A 472 33.14 6.26 1.48
N ARG A 473 32.66 6.06 0.25
CA ARG A 473 33.01 6.92 -0.89
C ARG A 473 31.93 7.97 -1.03
N GLY A 474 32.32 9.20 -1.36
CA GLY A 474 31.38 10.28 -1.61
C GLY A 474 30.32 9.84 -2.60
N ALA A 475 29.07 9.81 -2.12
CA ALA A 475 27.94 9.26 -2.82
C ALA A 475 26.91 10.35 -3.09
N ASN A 476 26.16 10.18 -4.18
CA ASN A 476 24.98 10.99 -4.44
C ASN A 476 23.77 10.23 -3.90
N LYS A 477 23.11 10.79 -2.89
CA LYS A 477 22.00 10.11 -2.20
C LYS A 477 20.81 11.05 -2.09
N THR A 478 19.61 10.50 -2.33
CA THR A 478 18.35 11.20 -2.07
C THR A 478 17.76 10.69 -0.77
N LEU A 479 17.31 11.61 0.06
CA LEU A 479 16.84 11.41 1.42
C LEU A 479 15.57 12.24 1.63
N ILE A 480 14.65 11.73 2.45
CA ILE A 480 13.42 12.43 2.79
C ILE A 480 13.59 12.90 4.24
N ILE A 481 13.56 14.21 4.47
CA ILE A 481 13.67 14.76 5.83
C ILE A 481 12.30 15.23 6.28
N PRO A 482 11.67 14.62 7.31
CA PRO A 482 10.38 15.08 7.81
C PRO A 482 10.52 16.48 8.39
N LEU A 483 9.56 17.36 8.07
CA LEU A 483 9.56 18.74 8.53
C LEU A 483 8.37 19.02 9.47
N PRO A 484 8.55 19.83 10.52
CA PRO A 484 7.46 20.19 11.42
C PRO A 484 6.46 21.12 10.73
N ALA A 485 5.22 21.14 11.23
CA ALA A 485 4.14 21.97 10.71
C ALA A 485 4.43 23.48 10.70
N LEU A 486 5.43 23.93 11.48
CA LEU A 486 5.86 25.33 11.54
C LEU A 486 6.47 25.81 10.21
N ILE A 487 7.07 24.90 9.43
CA ILE A 487 7.70 25.23 8.15
C ILE A 487 6.61 25.30 7.09
N ASP A 488 5.84 26.38 7.07
CA ASP A 488 4.67 26.51 6.20
C ASP A 488 4.72 27.69 5.22
N GLY A 489 4.26 27.44 4.00
CA GLY A 489 4.10 28.42 2.92
C GLY A 489 5.40 29.07 2.41
N GLY A 490 5.60 29.02 1.10
CA GLY A 490 6.63 29.79 0.37
C GLY A 490 8.06 29.30 0.57
N ASP A 491 8.96 29.79 -0.30
CA ASP A 491 10.35 29.34 -0.38
C ASP A 491 11.14 29.66 0.90
N ARG A 492 12.11 28.80 1.22
CA ARG A 492 12.94 28.91 2.44
C ARG A 492 14.41 28.73 2.14
N MET A 493 15.27 29.42 2.88
CA MET A 493 16.71 29.15 2.87
C MET A 493 16.98 27.90 3.71
N ILE A 494 17.55 26.87 3.11
CA ILE A 494 18.09 25.72 3.86
C ILE A 494 19.60 25.77 3.75
N CYS A 495 20.28 25.49 4.84
CA CYS A 495 21.74 25.43 4.85
C CYS A 495 22.23 24.12 5.47
N LEU A 496 23.18 23.48 4.79
CA LEU A 496 23.80 22.24 5.21
C LEU A 496 25.30 22.43 5.47
N TYR A 497 25.83 21.66 6.41
CA TYR A 497 27.26 21.56 6.68
C TYR A 497 27.61 20.15 7.18
N ALA A 498 28.80 19.66 6.83
CA ALA A 498 29.29 18.38 7.31
C ALA A 498 29.84 18.53 8.75
N ASP A 499 29.74 17.48 9.56
CA ASP A 499 30.34 17.44 10.89
C ASP A 499 31.86 17.34 10.77
N ASN A 500 32.54 18.49 10.83
CA ASN A 500 33.99 18.63 10.88
C ASN A 500 34.37 19.54 12.05
N ASP A 501 35.43 19.16 12.78
CA ASP A 501 35.88 19.85 14.00
C ASP A 501 36.47 21.26 13.72
N ASN A 502 36.65 21.64 12.44
CA ASN A 502 37.15 22.95 12.04
C ASN A 502 36.33 23.55 10.89
N SER A 503 35.87 24.77 11.11
CA SER A 503 35.26 25.73 10.18
C SER A 503 33.74 25.66 9.98
N SER A 504 33.07 26.68 10.54
CA SER A 504 31.73 27.14 10.17
C SER A 504 31.64 27.71 8.74
N ASP A 505 32.75 27.69 7.98
CA ASP A 505 32.92 28.41 6.72
C ASP A 505 32.48 27.57 5.50
N GLU A 506 32.35 26.25 5.64
CA GLU A 506 31.85 25.35 4.58
C GLU A 506 30.33 25.12 4.66
N LYS A 507 29.57 26.12 5.12
CA LYS A 507 28.10 26.05 5.14
C LYS A 507 27.53 26.40 3.77
N ILE A 508 26.96 25.41 3.10
CA ILE A 508 26.29 25.58 1.80
C ILE A 508 24.84 25.96 2.07
N CYS A 509 24.36 27.05 1.47
CA CYS A 509 22.99 27.54 1.64
C CYS A 509 22.30 27.67 0.28
N ARG A 510 21.06 27.18 0.16
CA ARG A 510 20.26 27.24 -1.08
C ARG A 510 18.82 27.61 -0.80
N ILE A 511 18.25 28.43 -1.68
CA ILE A 511 16.82 28.76 -1.64
C ILE A 511 16.09 27.53 -2.18
N ILE A 512 15.24 26.95 -1.34
CA ILE A 512 14.52 25.72 -1.63
C ILE A 512 13.06 26.08 -1.89
N ALA A 513 12.57 25.61 -3.04
CA ALA A 513 11.20 25.85 -3.46
C ALA A 513 10.21 25.08 -2.58
N PHE A 514 9.09 25.73 -2.24
CA PHE A 514 7.97 25.12 -1.54
C PHE A 514 6.88 24.70 -2.53
N LYS A 515 6.46 23.43 -2.48
CA LYS A 515 5.40 22.89 -3.33
C LYS A 515 4.35 22.21 -2.46
N GLU A 516 3.12 22.69 -2.57
CA GLU A 516 1.96 22.10 -1.90
C GLU A 516 1.00 21.53 -2.95
N VAL A 517 0.60 20.28 -2.74
CA VAL A 517 -0.39 19.59 -3.57
C VAL A 517 -1.69 19.56 -2.78
N ALA A 518 -2.79 19.96 -3.43
CA ALA A 518 -4.11 19.93 -2.79
C ALA A 518 -4.47 18.50 -2.33
N LEU A 519 -5.23 18.43 -1.24
CA LEU A 519 -5.74 17.18 -0.69
C LEU A 519 -6.57 16.42 -1.73
N GLU A 520 -6.28 15.13 -1.88
CA GLU A 520 -7.07 14.25 -2.74
C GLU A 520 -8.38 13.87 -2.04
N ILE A 521 -9.51 14.26 -2.63
CA ILE A 521 -10.84 13.89 -2.13
C ILE A 521 -11.47 12.96 -3.16
N ASN A 522 -11.43 11.65 -2.87
CA ASN A 522 -12.04 10.63 -3.71
C ASN A 522 -13.51 10.40 -3.29
N LEU A 523 -14.42 11.21 -3.82
CA LEU A 523 -15.86 10.95 -3.74
C LEU A 523 -16.26 10.06 -4.92
N LEU A 524 -16.52 8.78 -4.64
CA LEU A 524 -17.13 7.87 -5.61
C LEU A 524 -18.65 8.07 -5.55
N GLU A 525 -19.23 8.71 -6.57
CA GLU A 525 -20.68 8.82 -6.71
C GLU A 525 -21.21 7.76 -7.70
N ASN A 526 -22.14 6.93 -7.23
CA ASN A 526 -22.89 6.03 -8.10
C ASN A 526 -24.00 6.81 -8.82
N THR A 527 -24.31 6.43 -10.06
CA THR A 527 -25.33 7.10 -10.89
C THR A 527 -26.31 6.07 -11.45
N TRP A 528 -27.57 6.48 -11.68
CA TRP A 528 -28.57 5.65 -12.35
C TRP A 528 -28.17 5.38 -13.80
N LYS A 529 -28.40 4.16 -14.29
CA LYS A 529 -28.01 3.73 -15.64
C LYS A 529 -29.16 3.11 -16.40
N GLU A 530 -29.35 3.55 -17.64
CA GLU A 530 -30.31 2.94 -18.57
C GLU A 530 -29.83 1.56 -19.00
N ILE A 531 -30.74 0.59 -18.98
CA ILE A 531 -30.54 -0.80 -19.36
C ILE A 531 -31.69 -1.19 -20.28
N ASP A 532 -31.32 -1.76 -21.42
CA ASP A 532 -32.24 -2.39 -22.35
C ASP A 532 -32.41 -3.87 -22.02
N GLY A 533 -33.66 -4.29 -21.84
CA GLY A 533 -34.08 -5.66 -21.60
C GLY A 533 -34.49 -6.37 -22.89
N HIS A 534 -34.44 -7.71 -22.87
CA HIS A 534 -35.02 -8.53 -23.94
C HIS A 534 -35.87 -9.65 -23.36
N CYS A 535 -37.19 -9.55 -23.57
CA CYS A 535 -38.14 -10.58 -23.17
C CYS A 535 -39.17 -10.82 -24.27
N PRO A 536 -38.99 -11.85 -25.13
CA PRO A 536 -39.92 -12.11 -26.22
C PRO A 536 -41.28 -12.61 -25.75
N GLU A 537 -41.37 -13.19 -24.55
CA GLU A 537 -42.61 -13.71 -23.95
C GLU A 537 -43.37 -12.68 -23.09
N CYS A 538 -42.72 -11.59 -22.70
CA CYS A 538 -43.33 -10.56 -21.85
C CYS A 538 -44.31 -9.70 -22.66
N ASN A 539 -45.34 -9.17 -22.01
CA ASN A 539 -46.35 -8.29 -22.63
C ASN A 539 -47.11 -8.93 -23.82
N LYS A 540 -47.07 -10.28 -23.97
CA LYS A 540 -47.94 -10.99 -24.89
C LYS A 540 -49.37 -10.94 -24.37
N LEU A 541 -50.33 -10.64 -25.25
CA LEU A 541 -51.76 -10.76 -24.95
C LEU A 541 -52.09 -12.23 -24.69
N THR A 542 -52.11 -12.65 -23.43
CA THR A 542 -52.56 -13.98 -23.03
C THR A 542 -54.09 -14.02 -23.15
N VAL A 543 -54.63 -15.18 -23.57
CA VAL A 543 -56.09 -15.39 -23.71
C VAL A 543 -56.83 -15.16 -22.39
N GLY A 544 -56.14 -15.33 -21.24
CA GLY A 544 -56.65 -14.98 -19.91
C GLY A 544 -56.79 -13.47 -19.65
N GLY A 545 -55.90 -12.63 -20.19
CA GLY A 545 -56.00 -11.16 -20.15
C GLY A 545 -57.09 -10.61 -21.08
N PHE A 546 -57.41 -11.33 -22.15
CA PHE A 546 -58.59 -11.03 -22.97
C PHE A 546 -59.89 -11.31 -22.20
N LEU A 547 -59.97 -12.43 -21.46
CA LEU A 547 -61.15 -12.81 -20.69
C LEU A 547 -61.37 -11.98 -19.42
N SER A 548 -60.30 -11.48 -18.78
CA SER A 548 -60.43 -10.54 -17.64
C SER A 548 -61.01 -9.18 -18.04
N ASN A 549 -60.81 -8.76 -19.30
CA ASN A 549 -61.45 -7.59 -19.91
C ASN A 549 -62.95 -7.81 -20.23
N PHE A 550 -63.46 -9.05 -20.16
CA PHE A 550 -64.89 -9.37 -20.27
C PHE A 550 -65.56 -9.63 -18.92
N ASN A 551 -64.89 -9.38 -17.80
CA ASN A 551 -65.54 -9.44 -16.49
C ASN A 551 -66.44 -8.19 -16.30
N PRO A 552 -67.78 -8.33 -16.30
CA PRO A 552 -68.70 -7.18 -16.21
C PRO A 552 -68.57 -6.39 -14.90
N VAL A 553 -67.98 -7.01 -13.86
CA VAL A 553 -67.73 -6.38 -12.55
C VAL A 553 -66.66 -5.29 -12.64
N ASN A 554 -65.70 -5.41 -13.57
CA ASN A 554 -64.68 -4.38 -13.79
C ASN A 554 -65.22 -3.19 -14.59
N TRP A 555 -66.29 -3.39 -15.38
CA TRP A 555 -66.97 -2.31 -16.11
C TRP A 555 -67.91 -1.48 -15.21
N ALA A 556 -68.30 -2.03 -14.06
CA ALA A 556 -69.23 -1.37 -13.14
C ALA A 556 -68.57 -0.29 -12.27
N ASN A 557 -67.24 -0.23 -12.19
CA ASN A 557 -66.52 0.74 -11.35
C ASN A 557 -66.05 2.01 -12.09
N ASP A 558 -66.20 2.08 -13.41
CA ASP A 558 -65.77 3.23 -14.24
C ASP A 558 -66.93 4.11 -14.75
N VAL A 559 -68.12 4.00 -14.15
CA VAL A 559 -69.25 4.90 -14.43
C VAL A 559 -69.50 5.77 -13.20
N PRO A 560 -68.71 6.85 -13.02
CA PRO A 560 -69.25 8.15 -13.40
C PRO A 560 -68.18 9.19 -13.78
N TYR A 561 -67.67 9.19 -15.01
CA TYR A 561 -66.99 10.39 -15.57
C TYR A 561 -67.36 10.71 -17.02
N VAL A 562 -68.31 9.98 -17.62
CA VAL A 562 -68.75 10.20 -19.02
C VAL A 562 -69.94 11.15 -19.13
N PHE A 563 -70.60 11.54 -18.03
CA PHE A 563 -71.78 12.43 -18.08
C PHE A 563 -71.50 13.94 -18.00
N GLN A 564 -70.24 14.38 -17.92
CA GLN A 564 -69.89 15.81 -17.88
C GLN A 564 -69.32 16.38 -19.20
N ARG A 565 -69.32 15.58 -20.28
CA ARG A 565 -68.82 15.99 -21.62
C ARG A 565 -69.91 16.11 -22.71
N VAL A 566 -71.18 16.26 -22.33
CA VAL A 566 -72.28 16.49 -23.30
C VAL A 566 -72.93 17.88 -23.17
N HIS A 567 -72.51 18.73 -22.22
CA HIS A 567 -73.06 20.09 -22.08
C HIS A 567 -72.41 21.18 -22.97
N HIS A 568 -71.51 20.84 -23.91
CA HIS A 568 -70.84 21.85 -24.73
C HIS A 568 -70.92 21.69 -26.26
N VAL A 569 -71.70 20.73 -26.79
CA VAL A 569 -71.79 20.52 -28.27
C VAL A 569 -73.24 20.36 -28.79
N VAL A 570 -74.24 20.94 -28.11
CA VAL A 570 -75.59 21.08 -28.68
C VAL A 570 -76.12 22.48 -28.44
N ALA A 571 -75.67 23.43 -29.26
CA ALA A 571 -76.33 24.72 -29.47
C ALA A 571 -75.86 25.33 -30.80
N LEU A 572 -76.34 24.74 -31.91
CA LEU A 572 -76.39 25.24 -33.30
C LEU A 572 -76.98 24.04 -34.06
N VAL A 573 -78.27 23.97 -34.42
CA VAL A 573 -78.94 24.74 -35.47
C VAL A 573 -80.46 24.53 -35.35
N HIS A 574 -81.24 25.63 -35.23
CA HIS A 574 -82.52 25.88 -35.93
C HIS A 574 -83.07 27.24 -35.45
N GLN A 575 -82.87 28.30 -36.26
CA GLN A 575 -83.92 29.03 -37.02
C GLN A 575 -84.67 30.08 -36.19
N ASP A 576 -84.96 31.30 -36.62
CA ASP A 576 -84.70 32.12 -37.81
C ASP A 576 -85.29 33.52 -37.47
N VAL A 577 -85.17 34.51 -38.36
CA VAL A 577 -85.97 35.77 -38.44
C VAL A 577 -85.35 37.07 -37.85
N ASN A 578 -84.85 37.90 -38.79
CA ASN A 578 -84.86 39.39 -38.87
C ASN A 578 -84.29 40.22 -37.69
N GLN A 579 -83.46 41.26 -37.87
CA GLN A 579 -83.45 42.28 -38.92
C GLN A 579 -82.18 43.17 -38.81
N ARG A 580 -81.53 43.40 -39.96
CA ARG A 580 -80.94 44.65 -40.46
C ARG A 580 -80.08 45.57 -39.57
N MET A 581 -78.84 45.68 -40.06
CA MET A 581 -78.12 46.89 -40.51
C MET A 581 -77.15 47.64 -39.58
N ARG A 582 -75.89 47.63 -40.06
CA ARG A 582 -74.88 48.70 -40.12
C ARG A 582 -74.14 49.05 -38.82
N ASN A 583 -72.86 49.41 -38.80
CA ASN A 583 -71.67 49.24 -39.65
C ASN A 583 -70.54 50.04 -38.97
N ILE A 584 -69.29 49.52 -38.94
CA ILE A 584 -68.00 50.26 -38.86
C ILE A 584 -67.69 50.87 -37.44
N ILE A 585 -66.59 50.58 -36.72
CA ILE A 585 -65.19 51.01 -36.93
C ILE A 585 -64.23 50.31 -35.92
N LYS A 586 -63.11 49.78 -36.44
CA LYS A 586 -61.72 49.60 -35.93
C LYS A 586 -61.39 48.95 -34.56
N ALA A 587 -60.51 47.94 -34.66
CA ALA A 587 -59.55 47.44 -33.66
C ALA A 587 -58.34 48.41 -33.47
N PRO A 588 -57.33 48.18 -32.58
CA PRO A 588 -57.08 46.99 -31.74
C PRO A 588 -56.61 47.22 -30.27
N LYS A 589 -56.73 46.13 -29.50
CA LYS A 589 -55.96 45.62 -28.32
C LYS A 589 -55.27 46.59 -27.33
N PRO A 590 -55.50 46.40 -26.00
CA PRO A 590 -54.63 46.92 -24.95
C PRO A 590 -53.55 45.90 -24.52
N LYS A 591 -52.36 46.38 -24.18
CA LYS A 591 -51.41 45.69 -23.30
C LYS A 591 -51.22 46.57 -22.06
N ASN A 592 -51.64 46.06 -20.91
CA ASN A 592 -51.41 46.67 -19.61
C ASN A 592 -50.18 46.05 -18.93
N TYR A 593 -49.29 46.95 -18.51
CA TYR A 593 -48.61 47.11 -17.22
C TYR A 593 -47.95 45.94 -16.46
N LEU A 594 -46.64 46.16 -16.27
CA LEU A 594 -45.79 45.93 -15.09
C LEU A 594 -46.49 45.94 -13.70
N LEU A 595 -46.00 45.10 -12.78
CA LEU A 595 -45.59 45.42 -11.39
C LEU A 595 -44.84 44.19 -10.82
N TYR A 596 -43.53 44.20 -10.59
CA TYR A 596 -42.80 44.57 -9.35
C TYR A 596 -43.49 44.20 -8.02
N ILE A 597 -42.86 43.34 -7.18
CA ILE A 597 -42.19 43.66 -5.89
C ILE A 597 -41.79 42.38 -5.13
N LEU A 598 -40.52 42.41 -4.68
CA LEU A 598 -39.82 41.77 -3.56
C LEU A 598 -40.59 40.89 -2.55
N MET A 599 -40.00 39.74 -2.21
CA MET A 599 -39.10 39.60 -1.04
C MET A 599 -38.14 38.44 -1.24
#